data_AF-A0A1J4MHN9-F1
#
_entry.id   AF-A0A1J4MHN9-F1
#
_cell.length_a   1.000
_cell.length_b   1.000
_cell.length_c   1.000
_cell.angle_alpha   90.00
_cell.angle_beta   90.00
_cell.angle_gamma   90.00
#
_symmetry.space_group_name_H-M   'P 1'
#
loop_
_entity.id
_entity.type
_entity.pdbx_description
1 polymer ?
#
loop_
_entity_poly.entity_id
_entity_poly.type
_entity_poly.pdbx_seq_one_letter_code
_entity_poly.pdbx_strand_id
1 'polypeptide(L)'
;MRLIITHILSFYLTVLELIRDGNIIYLFKPLQKNGFRPELRLNSFPTTDELFQDALILQEKMERIITMNSVRIFALDLSPVCIFEKNKRNSCGDIGKCQVMGNESDLSSTLFGIDKAGEINFIDNGNCNEKKTKVDMLKNPPANTQYKGEEIWRKIYYEIEKVNFPLLKKLISGIQSNIAIHASERHRKIRGDYYDYSLSNFMNKFAIFEERGVNLLVTFYYIVRSICILGPSFEKFMENLDNSAENIKLKEEVRKIFDKNLYYSCKPKYQNNVIPPQSLPKLERFFKTFISALGCVECEKCILHGTIKCNTLDLAVKALGGSKNISLDPIYFVTYLNGLYIFSTSITTIDLFTFRVRIFWVFSLFITVIFFFCFKYKIASYLNQKKNFATKKKEQ
;
A
#
# COMPACT_ATOMS: atom_id res chain seq x y z
N MET A 1 24.62 -9.45 16.35
CA MET A 1 25.58 -8.35 16.13
C MET A 1 25.67 -7.91 14.67
N ARG A 2 25.94 -8.81 13.70
CA ARG A 2 25.98 -8.46 12.25
C ARG A 2 24.70 -7.75 11.75
N LEU A 3 23.52 -8.30 12.05
CA LEU A 3 22.23 -7.70 11.65
C LEU A 3 22.07 -6.25 12.14
N ILE A 4 22.44 -5.99 13.41
CA ILE A 4 22.35 -4.67 14.04
C ILE A 4 23.30 -3.69 13.33
N ILE A 5 24.55 -4.10 13.06
CA ILE A 5 25.52 -3.29 12.32
C ILE A 5 25.02 -2.97 10.91
N THR A 6 24.43 -3.95 10.21
CA THR A 6 23.87 -3.73 8.86
C THR A 6 22.72 -2.73 8.87
N HIS A 7 21.81 -2.81 9.84
CA HIS A 7 20.70 -1.85 9.97
C HIS A 7 21.19 -0.43 10.32
N ILE A 8 22.18 -0.32 11.21
CA ILE A 8 22.79 0.97 11.55
C ILE A 8 23.46 1.59 10.33
N LEU A 9 24.27 0.82 9.61
CA LEU A 9 24.97 1.29 8.41
C LEU A 9 23.99 1.70 7.30
N SER A 10 22.96 0.88 7.04
CA SER A 10 21.91 1.17 6.07
C SER A 10 21.17 2.48 6.40
N PHE A 11 20.89 2.72 7.68
CA PHE A 11 20.30 3.97 8.10
C PHE A 11 21.24 5.16 7.92
N TYR A 12 22.52 5.06 8.33
CA TYR A 12 23.48 6.15 8.12
C TYR A 12 23.65 6.46 6.64
N LEU A 13 23.69 5.46 5.76
CA LEU A 13 23.69 5.66 4.31
C LEU A 13 22.41 6.37 3.85
N THR A 14 21.25 5.97 4.37
CA THR A 14 19.97 6.66 4.08
C THR A 14 19.99 8.11 4.55
N VAL A 15 20.55 8.40 5.72
CA VAL A 15 20.70 9.78 6.23
C VAL A 15 21.62 10.57 5.31
N LEU A 16 22.76 10.00 4.89
CA LEU A 16 23.68 10.65 3.98
C LEU A 16 23.04 10.93 2.61
N GLU A 17 22.25 9.99 2.08
CA GLU A 17 21.44 10.20 0.87
C GLU A 17 20.43 11.34 1.07
N LEU A 18 19.70 11.36 2.18
CA LEU A 18 18.73 12.41 2.47
C LEU A 18 19.40 13.78 2.69
N ILE A 19 20.60 13.82 3.26
CA ILE A 19 21.42 15.02 3.38
C ILE A 19 21.83 15.52 1.98
N ARG A 20 22.34 14.61 1.14
CA ARG A 20 22.75 14.91 -0.24
C ARG A 20 21.58 15.46 -1.06
N ASP A 21 20.39 14.91 -0.86
CA ASP A 21 19.18 15.27 -1.60
C ASP A 21 18.47 16.50 -0.99
N GLY A 22 19.03 17.13 0.05
CA GLY A 22 18.49 18.34 0.68
C GLY A 22 17.26 18.12 1.57
N ASN A 23 16.90 16.87 1.85
CA ASN A 23 15.67 16.47 2.53
C ASN A 23 15.87 16.19 4.03
N ILE A 24 16.97 16.65 4.64
CA ILE A 24 17.33 16.34 6.03
C ILE A 24 16.24 16.72 7.05
N ILE A 25 15.45 17.77 6.78
CA ILE A 25 14.42 18.26 7.70
C ILE A 25 13.35 17.19 7.99
N TYR A 26 13.09 16.31 7.03
CA TYR A 26 12.09 15.26 7.18
C TYR A 26 12.55 14.10 8.07
N LEU A 27 13.86 13.98 8.38
CA LEU A 27 14.36 13.04 9.39
C LEU A 27 13.93 13.41 10.82
N PHE A 28 13.59 14.68 11.04
CA PHE A 28 13.10 15.18 12.33
C PHE A 28 11.57 15.11 12.44
N LYS A 29 10.86 14.94 11.33
CA LYS A 29 9.39 14.82 11.30
C LYS A 29 8.87 13.69 12.23
N PRO A 30 9.51 12.51 12.31
CA PRO A 30 9.18 11.47 13.28
C PRO A 30 9.25 11.88 14.75
N LEU A 31 10.04 12.91 15.11
CA LEU A 31 10.15 13.41 16.49
C LEU A 31 8.93 14.26 16.89
N GLN A 32 8.17 14.76 15.91
CA GLN A 32 6.89 15.41 16.19
C GLN A 32 5.89 14.37 16.73
N LYS A 33 4.90 14.83 17.51
CA LYS A 33 3.86 13.98 18.12
C LYS A 33 3.22 13.06 17.07
N ASN A 34 2.89 13.60 15.91
CA ASN A 34 2.18 12.92 14.83
C ASN A 34 3.11 12.14 13.87
N GLY A 35 4.43 12.22 14.02
CA GLY A 35 5.39 11.53 13.15
C GLY A 35 5.15 11.79 11.67
N PHE A 36 5.09 10.73 10.86
CA PHE A 36 4.78 10.84 9.42
C PHE A 36 3.27 10.88 9.10
N ARG A 37 2.39 10.86 10.10
CA ARG A 37 0.95 10.93 9.85
C ARG A 37 0.61 12.26 9.15
N PRO A 38 -0.10 12.23 8.02
CA PRO A 38 -0.51 13.44 7.33
C PRO A 38 -1.61 14.15 8.12
N GLU A 39 -1.62 15.48 8.07
CA GLU A 39 -2.59 16.27 8.81
C GLU A 39 -3.84 16.52 7.96
N LEU A 40 -4.95 15.89 8.31
CA LEU A 40 -6.23 16.07 7.62
C LEU A 40 -7.05 17.17 8.31
N ARG A 41 -7.06 18.37 7.71
CA ARG A 41 -7.85 19.52 8.17
C ARG A 41 -9.05 19.81 7.26
N LEU A 42 -9.89 18.80 7.04
CA LEU A 42 -11.12 18.97 6.25
C LEU A 42 -12.33 18.89 7.17
N ASN A 43 -13.11 19.98 7.18
CA ASN A 43 -14.40 19.99 7.85
C ASN A 43 -15.27 18.86 7.29
N SER A 44 -16.03 18.20 8.16
CA SER A 44 -16.88 17.04 7.82
C SER A 44 -16.15 15.72 7.51
N PHE A 45 -14.82 15.63 7.68
CA PHE A 45 -14.08 14.37 7.64
C PHE A 45 -13.67 13.92 9.05
N PRO A 46 -13.48 12.61 9.30
CA PRO A 46 -12.81 12.16 10.50
C PRO A 46 -11.41 12.74 10.61
N THR A 47 -10.96 12.94 11.85
CA THR A 47 -9.58 13.38 12.11
C THR A 47 -8.57 12.33 11.64
N THR A 48 -7.31 12.74 11.47
CA THR A 48 -6.22 11.79 11.18
C THR A 48 -6.21 10.63 12.17
N ASP A 49 -6.31 10.90 13.47
CA ASP A 49 -6.27 9.84 14.49
C ASP A 49 -7.48 8.90 14.40
N GLU A 50 -8.68 9.44 14.15
CA GLU A 50 -9.89 8.63 13.93
C GLU A 50 -9.73 7.69 12.72
N LEU A 51 -9.15 8.15 11.60
CA LEU A 51 -8.90 7.30 10.43
C LEU A 51 -7.81 6.24 10.68
N PHE A 52 -6.79 6.56 11.47
CA PHE A 52 -5.80 5.56 11.87
C PHE A 52 -6.41 4.49 12.79
N GLN A 53 -7.35 4.86 13.66
CA GLN A 53 -8.10 3.88 14.45
C GLN A 53 -8.99 2.99 13.57
N ASP A 54 -9.71 3.58 12.60
CA ASP A 54 -10.48 2.80 11.62
C ASP A 54 -9.59 1.80 10.87
N ALA A 55 -8.37 2.20 10.49
CA ALA A 55 -7.39 1.33 9.84
C ALA A 55 -6.90 0.19 10.74
N LEU A 56 -6.62 0.45 12.02
CA LEU A 56 -6.22 -0.58 12.98
C LEU A 56 -7.32 -1.62 13.20
N ILE A 57 -8.56 -1.16 13.42
CA ILE A 57 -9.73 -2.04 13.58
C ILE A 57 -9.90 -2.92 12.34
N LEU A 58 -9.80 -2.31 11.15
CA LEU A 58 -9.95 -3.04 9.89
C LEU A 58 -8.82 -4.05 9.68
N GLN A 59 -7.57 -3.68 10.00
CA GLN A 59 -6.42 -4.58 9.87
C GLN A 59 -6.58 -5.82 10.76
N GLU A 60 -6.90 -5.65 12.05
CA GLU A 60 -7.04 -6.75 13.01
C GLU A 60 -8.07 -7.80 12.54
N LYS A 61 -9.19 -7.34 11.97
CA LYS A 61 -10.22 -8.22 11.42
C LYS A 61 -9.78 -8.86 10.11
N MET A 62 -9.22 -8.06 9.20
CA MET A 62 -8.83 -8.52 7.88
C MET A 62 -7.73 -9.59 7.92
N GLU A 63 -6.80 -9.55 8.87
CA GLU A 63 -5.75 -10.56 9.04
C GLU A 63 -6.29 -12.00 9.14
N ARG A 64 -7.49 -12.17 9.72
CA ARG A 64 -8.17 -13.47 9.83
C ARG A 64 -8.85 -13.88 8.52
N ILE A 65 -9.33 -12.91 7.74
CA ILE A 65 -10.11 -13.14 6.52
C ILE A 65 -9.19 -13.40 5.32
N ILE A 66 -8.11 -12.63 5.16
CA ILE A 66 -7.21 -12.75 4.00
C ILE A 66 -6.49 -14.10 3.92
N THR A 67 -6.48 -14.87 5.01
CA THR A 67 -5.86 -16.20 5.08
C THR A 67 -6.82 -17.32 4.70
N MET A 68 -8.13 -17.05 4.62
CA MET A 68 -9.15 -18.02 4.18
C MET A 68 -9.04 -18.25 2.67
N ASN A 69 -9.19 -19.50 2.20
CA ASN A 69 -8.98 -19.84 0.78
C ASN A 69 -9.94 -19.08 -0.13
N SER A 70 -11.21 -18.93 0.29
CA SER A 70 -12.26 -18.21 -0.45
C SER A 70 -11.92 -16.74 -0.74
N VAL A 71 -11.00 -16.12 0.01
CA VAL A 71 -10.56 -14.72 -0.18
C VAL A 71 -9.12 -14.63 -0.67
N ARG A 72 -8.27 -15.55 -0.23
CA ARG A 72 -6.85 -15.65 -0.59
C ARG A 72 -6.66 -16.01 -2.05
N ILE A 73 -7.45 -16.98 -2.55
CA ILE A 73 -7.27 -17.56 -3.88
C ILE A 73 -8.49 -17.21 -4.72
N PHE A 74 -8.30 -16.35 -5.71
CA PHE A 74 -9.39 -15.99 -6.62
C PHE A 74 -8.90 -15.78 -8.05
N ALA A 75 -9.84 -15.86 -8.99
CA ALA A 75 -9.58 -15.75 -10.41
C ALA A 75 -9.70 -14.29 -10.85
N LEU A 76 -8.67 -13.76 -11.50
CA LEU A 76 -8.66 -12.41 -12.05
C LEU A 76 -8.17 -12.42 -13.49
N ASP A 77 -8.72 -11.53 -14.31
CA ASP A 77 -8.16 -11.22 -15.62
C ASP A 77 -6.89 -10.36 -15.46
N LEU A 78 -5.76 -10.93 -15.87
CA LEU A 78 -4.44 -10.29 -15.85
C LEU A 78 -4.00 -9.84 -17.26
N SER A 79 -4.85 -9.98 -18.27
CA SER A 79 -4.54 -9.62 -19.64
C SER A 79 -5.61 -8.69 -20.25
N PRO A 80 -5.97 -7.58 -19.56
CA PRO A 80 -6.88 -6.60 -20.15
C PRO A 80 -6.29 -6.04 -21.45
N VAL A 81 -7.15 -5.72 -22.40
CA VAL A 81 -6.73 -5.16 -23.69
C VAL A 81 -6.26 -3.72 -23.48
N CYS A 82 -5.02 -3.41 -23.89
CA CYS A 82 -4.50 -2.04 -23.85
C CYS A 82 -5.30 -1.12 -24.77
N ILE A 83 -6.00 -0.14 -24.21
CA ILE A 83 -6.82 0.81 -24.97
C ILE A 83 -6.02 1.94 -25.63
N PHE A 84 -4.76 2.14 -25.23
CA PHE A 84 -3.94 3.24 -25.73
C PHE A 84 -3.09 2.87 -26.96
N GLU A 85 -3.03 1.58 -27.32
CA GLU A 85 -2.27 1.11 -28.48
C GLU A 85 -3.14 0.15 -29.30
N LYS A 86 -3.54 0.56 -30.51
CA LYS A 86 -4.45 -0.23 -31.37
C LYS A 86 -3.85 -1.54 -31.92
N ASN A 87 -2.54 -1.75 -31.81
CA ASN A 87 -1.83 -2.86 -32.48
C ASN A 87 -0.91 -3.71 -31.58
N LYS A 88 -0.79 -3.43 -30.28
CA LYS A 88 -0.19 -4.40 -29.35
C LYS A 88 -1.32 -5.27 -28.80
N ARG A 89 -1.63 -6.38 -29.47
CA ARG A 89 -2.02 -7.56 -28.69
C ARG A 89 -0.84 -7.80 -27.76
N ASN A 90 -1.09 -7.94 -26.47
CA ASN A 90 -0.08 -8.45 -25.54
C ASN A 90 0.26 -9.88 -25.99
N SER A 91 1.15 -9.98 -26.98
CA SER A 91 1.87 -11.19 -27.32
C SER A 91 2.78 -11.42 -26.13
N CYS A 92 2.30 -12.19 -25.15
CA CYS A 92 3.17 -12.98 -24.30
C CYS A 92 3.83 -14.09 -25.13
N GLY A 93 4.47 -13.73 -26.23
CA GLY A 93 5.18 -14.58 -27.19
C GLY A 93 6.50 -13.96 -27.69
N ASP A 94 6.70 -12.65 -27.51
CA ASP A 94 8.00 -12.03 -27.83
C ASP A 94 8.93 -12.11 -26.61
N ILE A 95 9.71 -13.19 -26.56
CA ILE A 95 10.73 -13.56 -25.56
C ILE A 95 11.82 -12.47 -25.34
N GLY A 96 11.74 -11.31 -26.00
CA GLY A 96 12.79 -10.29 -25.99
C GLY A 96 12.51 -8.97 -25.25
N LYS A 97 11.31 -8.71 -24.73
CA LYS A 97 10.97 -7.37 -24.16
C LYS A 97 10.80 -7.29 -22.65
N CYS A 98 10.74 -8.44 -21.96
CA CYS A 98 10.74 -8.51 -20.50
C CYS A 98 12.15 -8.77 -19.91
N GLN A 99 13.23 -8.46 -20.64
CA GLN A 99 14.59 -8.56 -20.10
C GLN A 99 15.01 -7.25 -19.46
N VAL A 100 15.16 -7.27 -18.14
CA VAL A 100 16.02 -6.32 -17.42
C VAL A 100 17.46 -6.66 -17.78
N MET A 101 18.22 -5.67 -18.26
CA MET A 101 19.69 -5.77 -18.33
C MET A 101 20.24 -5.94 -16.91
N GLY A 102 20.55 -7.17 -16.54
CA GLY A 102 21.17 -7.54 -15.27
C GLY A 102 21.34 -9.06 -15.21
N ASN A 103 22.57 -9.52 -15.01
CA ASN A 103 22.93 -10.93 -14.90
C ASN A 103 22.41 -11.51 -13.55
N GLU A 104 21.11 -11.78 -13.41
CA GLU A 104 20.54 -12.57 -12.31
C GLU A 104 19.30 -13.34 -12.81
N SER A 105 19.54 -14.53 -13.36
CA SER A 105 18.54 -15.35 -14.07
C SER A 105 17.47 -16.01 -13.18
N ASP A 106 17.56 -15.90 -11.85
CA ASP A 106 16.56 -16.49 -10.93
C ASP A 106 15.66 -15.46 -10.22
N LEU A 107 15.98 -14.16 -10.28
CA LEU A 107 15.24 -13.11 -9.55
C LEU A 107 14.17 -12.40 -10.41
N SER A 108 14.31 -12.46 -11.73
CA SER A 108 13.47 -11.73 -12.70
C SER A 108 12.01 -12.22 -12.74
N SER A 109 11.80 -13.54 -12.69
CA SER A 109 10.45 -14.13 -12.71
C SER A 109 9.64 -13.82 -11.45
N THR A 110 10.30 -13.63 -10.31
CA THR A 110 9.66 -13.35 -9.01
C THR A 110 9.39 -11.87 -8.75
N LEU A 111 10.14 -10.97 -9.40
CA LEU A 111 10.02 -9.53 -9.17
C LEU A 111 8.79 -8.94 -9.89
N PHE A 112 8.57 -9.32 -11.14
CA PHE A 112 7.47 -8.82 -11.98
C PHE A 112 6.29 -9.79 -12.10
N GLY A 113 6.57 -11.10 -12.02
CA GLY A 113 5.58 -12.16 -12.21
C GLY A 113 4.69 -12.38 -11.00
N ILE A 114 3.60 -13.10 -11.25
CA ILE A 114 2.67 -13.58 -10.22
C ILE A 114 2.92 -15.08 -9.98
N ASP A 115 3.01 -15.47 -8.72
CA ASP A 115 2.94 -16.88 -8.33
C ASP A 115 1.51 -17.39 -8.58
N LYS A 116 1.31 -18.02 -9.75
CA LYS A 116 0.01 -18.53 -10.19
C LYS A 116 -0.36 -19.79 -9.41
N ALA A 117 -1.59 -19.84 -8.89
CA ALA A 117 -2.16 -21.06 -8.29
C ALA A 117 -2.78 -21.99 -9.34
N GLY A 118 -2.88 -21.53 -10.59
CA GLY A 118 -3.40 -22.24 -11.75
C GLY A 118 -4.00 -21.28 -12.79
N GLU A 119 -4.30 -21.79 -13.99
CA GLU A 119 -5.02 -21.05 -15.03
C GLU A 119 -6.40 -21.70 -15.24
N ILE A 120 -7.45 -20.90 -15.40
CA ILE A 120 -8.79 -21.39 -15.74
C ILE A 120 -9.19 -20.77 -17.08
N ASN A 121 -9.56 -21.62 -18.03
CA ASN A 121 -10.24 -21.19 -19.24
C ASN A 121 -11.74 -21.20 -18.96
N PHE A 122 -12.38 -20.04 -19.02
CA PHE A 122 -13.84 -19.97 -19.07
C PHE A 122 -14.26 -20.11 -20.53
N ILE A 123 -15.03 -21.14 -20.84
CA ILE A 123 -15.73 -21.27 -22.13
C ILE A 123 -17.06 -20.55 -21.93
N ASP A 124 -17.16 -19.31 -22.43
CA ASP A 124 -18.45 -18.65 -22.56
C ASP A 124 -19.00 -18.91 -23.97
N ASN A 125 -20.31 -19.15 -24.06
CA ASN A 125 -21.01 -19.58 -25.28
C ASN A 125 -21.06 -18.44 -26.33
N GLY A 126 -19.94 -18.17 -27.00
CA GLY A 126 -19.93 -17.49 -28.30
C GLY A 126 -18.99 -16.30 -28.49
N ASN A 127 -18.06 -15.97 -27.59
CA ASN A 127 -16.99 -15.02 -27.94
C ASN A 127 -15.71 -15.18 -27.09
N CYS A 128 -14.57 -14.87 -27.71
CA CYS A 128 -13.19 -15.13 -27.30
C CYS A 128 -12.90 -15.41 -25.81
N ASN A 129 -12.28 -16.58 -25.56
CA ASN A 129 -11.74 -17.08 -24.28
C ASN A 129 -11.21 -15.99 -23.32
N GLU A 130 -12.01 -15.60 -22.32
CA GLU A 130 -11.51 -14.84 -21.16
C GLU A 130 -10.61 -15.76 -20.33
N LYS A 131 -9.29 -15.57 -20.41
CA LYS A 131 -8.32 -16.31 -19.62
C LYS A 131 -8.22 -15.70 -18.23
N LYS A 132 -8.86 -16.31 -17.23
CA LYS A 132 -8.74 -15.89 -15.83
C LYS A 132 -7.66 -16.70 -15.14
N THR A 133 -6.78 -16.01 -14.42
CA THR A 133 -5.67 -16.63 -13.69
C THR A 133 -6.05 -16.75 -12.21
N LYS A 134 -5.92 -17.94 -11.61
CA LYS A 134 -6.04 -18.09 -10.16
C LYS A 134 -4.78 -17.55 -9.50
N VAL A 135 -4.96 -16.57 -8.62
CA VAL A 135 -3.88 -15.90 -7.92
C VAL A 135 -3.97 -16.18 -6.44
N ASP A 136 -2.85 -16.52 -5.82
CA ASP A 136 -2.71 -16.60 -4.36
C ASP A 136 -2.20 -15.26 -3.82
N MET A 137 -3.04 -14.53 -3.09
CA MET A 137 -2.71 -13.20 -2.59
C MET A 137 -1.61 -13.18 -1.53
N LEU A 138 -1.40 -14.26 -0.78
CA LEU A 138 -0.33 -14.31 0.23
C LEU A 138 1.06 -14.40 -0.42
N LYS A 139 1.15 -15.08 -1.57
CA LYS A 139 2.39 -15.16 -2.36
C LYS A 139 2.64 -13.91 -3.20
N ASN A 140 1.59 -13.15 -3.48
CA ASN A 140 1.62 -11.98 -4.34
C ASN A 140 1.27 -10.68 -3.59
N PRO A 141 1.96 -10.35 -2.47
CA PRO A 141 1.68 -9.11 -1.76
C PRO A 141 2.07 -7.88 -2.60
N PRO A 142 1.46 -6.71 -2.36
CA PRO A 142 1.88 -5.48 -3.02
C PRO A 142 3.30 -5.15 -2.56
N ALA A 143 4.20 -4.97 -3.54
CA ALA A 143 5.63 -4.78 -3.31
C ALA A 143 6.25 -3.94 -4.43
N ASN A 144 7.50 -3.52 -4.23
CA ASN A 144 8.28 -2.85 -5.25
C ASN A 144 8.65 -3.84 -6.35
N THR A 145 8.20 -3.54 -7.57
CA THR A 145 8.54 -4.28 -8.78
C THR A 145 9.53 -3.53 -9.65
N GLN A 146 10.02 -2.35 -9.22
CA GLN A 146 10.82 -1.43 -10.04
C GLN A 146 10.10 -0.87 -11.28
N TYR A 147 8.84 -1.24 -11.50
CA TYR A 147 8.02 -0.69 -12.57
C TYR A 147 7.77 0.82 -12.34
N LYS A 148 8.07 1.64 -13.36
CA LYS A 148 7.95 3.11 -13.27
C LYS A 148 6.54 3.61 -13.64
N GLY A 149 5.97 3.09 -14.74
CA GLY A 149 4.58 3.35 -15.16
C GLY A 149 4.21 4.80 -15.46
N GLU A 150 5.19 5.71 -15.62
CA GLU A 150 4.96 7.16 -15.74
C GLU A 150 4.04 7.53 -16.91
N GLU A 151 4.25 6.91 -18.08
CA GLU A 151 3.44 7.18 -19.26
C GLU A 151 1.96 6.81 -19.06
N ILE A 152 1.70 5.69 -18.38
CA ILE A 152 0.34 5.21 -18.11
C ILE A 152 -0.34 6.13 -17.10
N TRP A 153 0.37 6.53 -16.04
CA TRP A 153 -0.16 7.51 -15.08
C TRP A 153 -0.52 8.83 -15.77
N ARG A 154 0.33 9.34 -16.67
CA ARG A 154 0.02 10.55 -17.45
C ARG A 154 -1.27 10.40 -18.25
N LYS A 155 -1.48 9.26 -18.92
CA LYS A 155 -2.73 8.99 -19.66
C LYS A 155 -3.94 8.86 -18.71
N ILE A 156 -3.78 8.23 -17.55
CA ILE A 156 -4.84 8.16 -16.53
C ILE A 156 -5.22 9.56 -16.04
N TYR A 157 -4.26 10.42 -15.69
CA TYR A 157 -4.56 11.77 -15.24
C TYR A 157 -5.22 12.62 -16.33
N TYR A 158 -4.86 12.42 -17.60
CA TYR A 158 -5.57 13.03 -18.73
C TYR A 158 -7.05 12.60 -18.80
N GLU A 159 -7.36 11.32 -18.54
CA GLU A 159 -8.75 10.86 -18.47
C GLU A 159 -9.50 11.43 -17.25
N ILE A 160 -8.82 11.65 -16.12
CA ILE A 160 -9.41 12.32 -14.94
C ILE A 160 -9.88 13.74 -15.28
N GLU A 161 -9.08 14.50 -16.03
CA GLU A 161 -9.40 15.87 -16.42
C GLU A 161 -10.70 15.94 -17.24
N LYS A 162 -10.94 14.96 -18.11
CA LYS A 162 -12.17 14.86 -18.91
C LYS A 162 -13.43 14.59 -18.06
N VAL A 163 -13.29 13.89 -16.94
CA VAL A 163 -14.41 13.63 -16.02
C VAL A 163 -14.87 14.91 -15.32
N ASN A 164 -13.94 15.85 -15.09
CA ASN A 164 -14.14 17.10 -14.36
C ASN A 164 -14.81 16.88 -12.99
N PHE A 165 -14.25 15.97 -12.20
CA PHE A 165 -14.70 15.68 -10.83
C PHE A 165 -13.51 15.78 -9.87
N PRO A 166 -13.35 16.89 -9.12
CA PRO A 166 -12.15 17.15 -8.31
C PRO A 166 -11.81 16.04 -7.30
N LEU A 167 -12.83 15.41 -6.72
CA LEU A 167 -12.63 14.29 -5.81
C LEU A 167 -11.95 13.10 -6.50
N LEU A 168 -12.23 12.82 -7.78
CA LEU A 168 -11.60 11.71 -8.51
C LEU A 168 -10.07 11.85 -8.52
N LYS A 169 -9.55 13.07 -8.77
CA LYS A 169 -8.10 13.33 -8.75
C LYS A 169 -7.49 12.99 -7.39
N LYS A 170 -8.16 13.34 -6.29
CA LYS A 170 -7.72 12.98 -4.93
C LYS A 170 -7.76 11.47 -4.71
N LEU A 171 -8.84 10.81 -5.14
CA LEU A 171 -9.00 9.37 -4.95
C LEU A 171 -7.90 8.56 -5.67
N ILE A 172 -7.60 8.94 -6.92
CA ILE A 172 -6.54 8.31 -7.71
C ILE A 172 -5.14 8.65 -7.19
N SER A 173 -4.92 9.89 -6.74
CA SER A 173 -3.69 10.25 -6.02
C SER A 173 -3.50 9.39 -4.77
N GLY A 174 -4.56 9.08 -4.02
CA GLY A 174 -4.50 8.16 -2.89
C GLY A 174 -4.16 6.71 -3.29
N ILE A 175 -4.61 6.22 -4.45
CA ILE A 175 -4.14 4.92 -5.00
C ILE A 175 -2.63 4.96 -5.25
N GLN A 176 -2.13 6.04 -5.86
CA GLN A 176 -0.70 6.20 -6.13
C GLN A 176 0.12 6.27 -4.84
N SER A 177 -0.38 6.97 -3.80
CA SER A 177 0.21 6.99 -2.46
C SER A 177 0.23 5.61 -1.81
N ASN A 178 -0.86 4.85 -1.89
CA ASN A 178 -0.94 3.48 -1.39
C ASN A 178 0.11 2.57 -2.04
N ILE A 179 0.29 2.68 -3.37
CA ILE A 179 1.34 1.95 -4.11
C ILE A 179 2.74 2.36 -3.61
N ALA A 180 2.99 3.66 -3.45
CA ALA A 180 4.28 4.16 -2.98
C ALA A 180 4.64 3.62 -1.59
N ILE A 181 3.67 3.57 -0.66
CA ILE A 181 3.88 3.03 0.69
C ILE A 181 4.22 1.55 0.62
N HIS A 182 3.44 0.73 -0.09
CA HIS A 182 3.72 -0.71 -0.20
C HIS A 182 5.04 -1.01 -0.90
N ALA A 183 5.41 -0.25 -1.94
CA ALA A 183 6.71 -0.36 -2.59
C ALA A 183 7.86 0.10 -1.69
N SER A 184 7.59 0.89 -0.67
CA SER A 184 8.59 1.26 0.34
C SER A 184 8.71 0.21 1.42
N GLU A 185 7.59 -0.36 1.87
CA GLU A 185 7.56 -1.39 2.91
C GLU A 185 8.16 -2.70 2.43
N ARG A 186 7.81 -3.11 1.20
CA ARG A 186 8.31 -4.33 0.57
C ARG A 186 9.19 -3.95 -0.62
N HIS A 187 10.35 -3.37 -0.31
CA HIS A 187 11.22 -2.75 -1.31
C HIS A 187 12.13 -3.72 -2.05
N ARG A 188 12.74 -4.66 -1.34
CA ARG A 188 13.63 -5.69 -1.91
C ARG A 188 13.36 -7.04 -1.29
N LYS A 189 13.08 -8.06 -2.10
CA LYS A 189 12.91 -9.44 -1.61
C LYS A 189 14.28 -9.98 -1.20
N ILE A 190 14.41 -10.47 0.04
CA ILE A 190 15.68 -11.02 0.56
C ILE A 190 15.69 -12.55 0.41
N ARG A 191 14.73 -13.24 1.03
CA ARG A 191 14.60 -14.71 1.00
C ARG A 191 13.19 -15.13 1.38
N GLY A 192 12.62 -16.14 0.72
CA GLY A 192 11.26 -16.60 0.99
C GLY A 192 10.26 -15.44 0.91
N ASP A 193 9.45 -15.27 1.95
CA ASP A 193 8.45 -14.19 2.03
C ASP A 193 8.97 -12.92 2.73
N TYR A 194 10.28 -12.84 2.99
CA TYR A 194 10.89 -11.69 3.66
C TYR A 194 11.31 -10.60 2.67
N TYR A 195 10.85 -9.39 2.95
CA TYR A 195 11.21 -8.16 2.23
C TYR A 195 11.96 -7.20 3.15
N ASP A 196 12.94 -6.51 2.59
CA ASP A 196 13.52 -5.32 3.20
C ASP A 196 12.66 -4.09 2.88
N TYR A 197 12.65 -3.13 3.79
CA TYR A 197 12.01 -1.83 3.58
C TYR A 197 13.02 -0.81 3.05
N SER A 198 12.53 0.26 2.44
CA SER A 198 13.37 1.40 2.03
C SER A 198 12.80 2.69 2.57
N LEU A 199 13.46 3.24 3.58
CA LEU A 199 13.15 4.56 4.11
C LEU A 199 13.38 5.63 3.04
N SER A 200 14.46 5.56 2.26
CA SER A 200 14.72 6.49 1.14
C SER A 200 13.54 6.52 0.15
N ASN A 201 13.03 5.35 -0.27
CA ASN A 201 11.86 5.27 -1.16
C ASN A 201 10.58 5.81 -0.50
N PHE A 202 10.36 5.54 0.80
CA PHE A 202 9.23 6.09 1.56
C PHE A 202 9.26 7.61 1.60
N MET A 203 10.43 8.18 1.89
CA MET A 203 10.62 9.63 1.97
C MET A 203 10.39 10.28 0.60
N ASN A 204 11.13 9.81 -0.41
CA ASN A 204 11.16 10.41 -1.75
C ASN A 204 9.89 10.17 -2.57
N LYS A 205 9.02 9.23 -2.20
CA LYS A 205 7.76 8.97 -2.92
C LYS A 205 6.51 9.35 -2.14
N PHE A 206 6.59 9.46 -0.81
CA PHE A 206 5.43 9.71 0.03
C PHE A 206 5.68 10.83 1.06
N ALA A 207 6.62 10.66 1.99
CA ALA A 207 6.66 11.48 3.21
C ALA A 207 6.89 12.98 2.97
N ILE A 208 7.63 13.33 1.90
CA ILE A 208 7.89 14.73 1.54
C ILE A 208 6.67 15.42 0.89
N PHE A 209 5.73 14.65 0.35
CA PHE A 209 4.55 15.16 -0.35
C PHE A 209 3.32 15.09 0.55
N GLU A 210 3.10 16.11 1.38
CA GLU A 210 2.01 16.10 2.36
C GLU A 210 0.62 15.91 1.74
N GLU A 211 0.38 16.52 0.57
CA GLU A 211 -0.87 16.36 -0.18
C GLU A 211 -1.14 14.88 -0.55
N ARG A 212 -0.10 14.10 -0.85
CA ARG A 212 -0.24 12.65 -1.15
C ARG A 212 -0.74 11.87 0.07
N GLY A 213 -0.29 12.25 1.26
CA GLY A 213 -0.77 11.68 2.52
C GLY A 213 -2.22 12.06 2.81
N VAL A 214 -2.59 13.32 2.60
CA VAL A 214 -3.98 13.79 2.72
C VAL A 214 -4.90 13.06 1.74
N ASN A 215 -4.49 12.95 0.48
CA ASN A 215 -5.25 12.25 -0.56
C ASN A 215 -5.43 10.76 -0.23
N LEU A 216 -4.41 10.11 0.33
CA LEU A 216 -4.53 8.73 0.82
C LEU A 216 -5.58 8.60 1.94
N LEU A 217 -5.58 9.52 2.92
CA LEU A 217 -6.59 9.51 3.98
C LEU A 217 -8.00 9.78 3.46
N VAL A 218 -8.16 10.69 2.51
CA VAL A 218 -9.44 10.93 1.83
C VAL A 218 -9.90 9.64 1.13
N THR A 219 -9.04 9.00 0.34
CA THR A 219 -9.38 7.73 -0.32
C THR A 219 -9.78 6.66 0.69
N PHE A 220 -9.01 6.51 1.77
CA PHE A 220 -9.32 5.54 2.82
C PHE A 220 -10.66 5.82 3.51
N TYR A 221 -10.96 7.08 3.81
CA TYR A 221 -12.26 7.49 4.34
C TYR A 221 -13.42 7.05 3.44
N TYR A 222 -13.34 7.29 2.12
CA TYR A 222 -14.39 6.87 1.18
C TYR A 222 -14.56 5.33 1.17
N ILE A 223 -13.48 4.57 1.30
CA ILE A 223 -13.52 3.10 1.38
C ILE A 223 -14.14 2.62 2.70
N VAL A 224 -13.77 3.19 3.85
CA VAL A 224 -14.41 2.82 5.13
C VAL A 224 -15.88 3.26 5.12
N ARG A 225 -16.19 4.42 4.55
CA ARG A 225 -17.57 4.91 4.45
C ARG A 225 -18.45 3.98 3.61
N SER A 226 -17.92 3.34 2.57
CA SER A 226 -18.69 2.36 1.80
C SER A 226 -18.98 1.07 2.59
N ILE A 227 -18.18 0.70 3.59
CA ILE A 227 -18.52 -0.40 4.52
C ILE A 227 -19.86 -0.11 5.22
N CYS A 228 -20.08 1.14 5.63
CA CYS A 228 -21.32 1.55 6.31
C CYS A 228 -22.58 1.42 5.45
N ILE A 229 -22.43 1.25 4.13
CA ILE A 229 -23.52 1.22 3.14
C ILE A 229 -23.68 -0.18 2.53
N LEU A 230 -22.56 -0.86 2.26
CA LEU A 230 -22.53 -2.12 1.52
C LEU A 230 -22.94 -3.36 2.34
N GLY A 231 -23.15 -3.22 3.66
CA GLY A 231 -23.53 -4.33 4.55
C GLY A 231 -24.64 -5.23 3.99
N PRO A 232 -25.81 -4.69 3.61
CA PRO A 232 -26.91 -5.50 3.05
C PRO A 232 -26.55 -6.21 1.73
N SER A 233 -25.74 -5.58 0.86
CA SER A 233 -25.28 -6.21 -0.38
C SER A 233 -24.34 -7.39 -0.09
N PHE A 234 -23.45 -7.25 0.90
CA PHE A 234 -22.56 -8.33 1.34
C PHE A 234 -23.35 -9.47 2.00
N GLU A 235 -24.34 -9.16 2.84
CA GLU A 235 -25.22 -10.17 3.44
C GLU A 235 -25.96 -10.99 2.39
N LYS A 236 -26.58 -10.32 1.41
CA LYS A 236 -27.27 -10.98 0.30
C LYS A 236 -26.34 -11.87 -0.53
N PHE A 237 -25.10 -11.42 -0.80
CA PHE A 237 -24.12 -12.26 -1.48
C PHE A 237 -23.76 -13.50 -0.65
N MET A 238 -23.54 -13.30 0.65
CA MET A 238 -23.17 -14.36 1.60
C MET A 238 -24.27 -15.40 1.81
N GLU A 239 -25.54 -15.03 1.68
CA GLU A 239 -26.66 -15.98 1.70
C GLU A 239 -26.58 -17.03 0.58
N ASN A 240 -26.01 -16.66 -0.58
CA ASN A 240 -25.85 -17.56 -1.72
C ASN A 240 -24.63 -18.48 -1.60
N LEU A 241 -23.72 -18.24 -0.65
CA LEU A 241 -22.60 -19.14 -0.40
C LEU A 241 -23.11 -20.41 0.27
N ASP A 242 -22.49 -21.54 -0.05
CA ASP A 242 -22.82 -22.83 0.58
C ASP A 242 -22.59 -22.82 2.11
N ASN A 243 -23.06 -23.88 2.78
CA ASN A 243 -22.91 -24.07 4.21
C ASN A 243 -21.68 -24.91 4.57
N SER A 244 -20.61 -24.85 3.76
CA SER A 244 -19.33 -25.42 4.16
C SER A 244 -18.79 -24.73 5.43
N ALA A 245 -18.01 -25.45 6.24
CA ALA A 245 -17.44 -24.89 7.47
C ALA A 245 -16.58 -23.63 7.20
N GLU A 246 -15.88 -23.60 6.05
CA GLU A 246 -15.10 -22.43 5.62
C GLU A 246 -16.02 -21.23 5.32
N ASN A 247 -17.10 -21.43 4.56
CA ASN A 247 -18.01 -20.34 4.23
C ASN A 247 -18.83 -19.87 5.44
N ILE A 248 -19.20 -20.75 6.37
CA ILE A 248 -19.82 -20.33 7.64
C ILE A 248 -18.89 -19.38 8.40
N LYS A 249 -17.62 -19.77 8.56
CA LYS A 249 -16.62 -18.94 9.23
C LYS A 249 -16.37 -17.61 8.49
N LEU A 250 -16.33 -17.63 7.16
CA LEU A 250 -16.22 -16.43 6.34
C LEU A 250 -17.40 -15.49 6.57
N LYS A 251 -18.64 -16.02 6.58
CA LYS A 251 -19.86 -15.25 6.84
C LYS A 251 -19.78 -14.54 8.19
N GLU A 252 -19.34 -15.24 9.24
CA GLU A 252 -19.20 -14.68 10.58
C GLU A 252 -18.15 -13.57 10.64
N GLU A 253 -16.96 -13.78 10.08
CA GLU A 253 -15.88 -12.78 10.11
C GLU A 253 -16.21 -11.56 9.25
N VAL A 254 -16.81 -11.75 8.08
CA VAL A 254 -17.22 -10.63 7.20
C VAL A 254 -18.32 -9.80 7.87
N ARG A 255 -19.33 -10.40 8.51
CA ARG A 255 -20.36 -9.64 9.25
C ARG A 255 -19.75 -8.71 10.30
N LYS A 256 -18.69 -9.14 11.00
CA LYS A 256 -17.99 -8.30 11.98
C LYS A 256 -17.30 -7.08 11.37
N ILE A 257 -16.95 -7.10 10.08
CA ILE A 257 -16.39 -5.95 9.36
C ILE A 257 -17.48 -4.96 8.98
N PHE A 258 -18.68 -5.43 8.65
CA PHE A 258 -19.76 -4.55 8.21
C PHE A 258 -20.59 -3.96 9.37
N ASP A 259 -20.18 -4.20 10.62
CA ASP A 259 -20.73 -3.47 11.77
C ASP A 259 -20.28 -2.01 11.77
N LYS A 260 -21.17 -1.13 11.32
CA LYS A 260 -20.96 0.31 11.23
C LYS A 260 -20.62 0.98 12.56
N ASN A 261 -20.94 0.38 13.70
CA ASN A 261 -20.68 0.99 15.01
C ASN A 261 -19.20 1.00 15.37
N LEU A 262 -18.39 0.20 14.67
CA LEU A 262 -16.96 0.08 14.91
C LEU A 262 -16.16 1.25 14.37
N TYR A 263 -16.66 1.93 13.33
CA TYR A 263 -15.86 2.89 12.58
C TYR A 263 -16.28 4.34 12.87
N TYR A 264 -15.29 5.19 13.13
CA TYR A 264 -15.48 6.63 13.24
C TYR A 264 -16.08 7.18 11.95
N SER A 265 -15.61 6.72 10.79
CA SER A 265 -16.11 7.13 9.47
C SER A 265 -17.61 6.85 9.24
N CYS A 266 -18.23 5.96 10.03
CA CYS A 266 -19.66 5.69 9.96
C CYS A 266 -20.53 6.62 10.81
N LYS A 267 -19.94 7.45 11.68
CA LYS A 267 -20.67 8.35 12.59
C LYS A 267 -21.53 9.37 11.83
N PRO A 268 -22.72 9.75 12.37
CA PRO A 268 -23.64 10.70 11.73
C PRO A 268 -23.01 12.03 11.26
N LYS A 269 -22.06 12.57 12.03
CA LYS A 269 -21.36 13.82 11.69
C LYS A 269 -20.56 13.78 10.37
N TYR A 270 -20.25 12.59 9.86
CA TYR A 270 -19.43 12.39 8.66
C TYR A 270 -20.24 11.85 7.47
N GLN A 271 -21.57 11.91 7.52
CA GLN A 271 -22.40 11.32 6.47
C GLN A 271 -22.59 12.21 5.24
N ASN A 272 -22.23 13.49 5.32
CA ASN A 272 -22.53 14.50 4.30
C ASN A 272 -21.62 14.43 3.05
N ASN A 273 -20.50 13.70 3.09
CA ASN A 273 -19.56 13.61 1.96
C ASN A 273 -19.99 12.53 0.95
N VAL A 274 -21.22 12.65 0.45
CA VAL A 274 -21.83 11.72 -0.52
C VAL A 274 -21.38 12.07 -1.93
N ILE A 275 -21.27 11.08 -2.81
CA ILE A 275 -20.98 11.33 -4.22
C ILE A 275 -22.29 11.72 -4.90
N PRO A 276 -22.35 12.83 -5.64
CA PRO A 276 -23.59 13.22 -6.32
C PRO A 276 -24.01 12.12 -7.32
N PRO A 277 -25.27 11.64 -7.28
CA PRO A 277 -25.72 10.56 -8.17
C PRO A 277 -25.51 10.86 -9.67
N GLN A 278 -25.60 12.13 -10.07
CA GLN A 278 -25.34 12.59 -11.44
C GLN A 278 -23.89 12.40 -11.91
N SER A 279 -22.94 12.26 -10.99
CA SER A 279 -21.53 12.02 -11.29
C SER A 279 -21.24 10.54 -11.54
N LEU A 280 -22.09 9.63 -11.05
CA LEU A 280 -21.87 8.18 -11.14
C LEU A 280 -21.59 7.69 -12.57
N PRO A 281 -22.39 8.02 -13.61
CA PRO A 281 -22.14 7.48 -14.95
C PRO A 281 -20.76 7.87 -15.52
N LYS A 282 -20.26 9.06 -15.19
CA LYS A 282 -18.93 9.52 -15.61
C LYS A 282 -17.82 8.79 -14.84
N LEU A 283 -18.03 8.56 -13.54
CA LEU A 283 -17.08 7.84 -12.68
C LEU A 283 -16.99 6.37 -13.04
N GLU A 284 -18.11 5.70 -13.28
CA GLU A 284 -18.14 4.31 -13.74
C GLU A 284 -17.43 4.14 -15.08
N ARG A 285 -17.64 5.08 -16.02
CA ARG A 285 -16.91 5.11 -17.29
C ARG A 285 -15.40 5.24 -17.04
N PHE A 286 -14.99 6.14 -16.17
CA PHE A 286 -13.59 6.32 -15.81
C PHE A 286 -12.97 5.05 -15.22
N PHE A 287 -13.63 4.39 -14.26
CA PHE A 287 -13.08 3.16 -13.66
C PHE A 287 -12.95 2.03 -14.69
N LYS A 288 -13.90 1.90 -15.63
CA LYS A 288 -13.75 1.00 -16.77
C LYS A 288 -12.52 1.35 -17.61
N THR A 289 -12.35 2.63 -17.95
CA THR A 289 -11.16 3.12 -18.68
C THR A 289 -9.86 2.86 -17.91
N PHE A 290 -9.86 3.02 -16.58
CA PHE A 290 -8.72 2.74 -15.72
C PHE A 290 -8.33 1.26 -15.77
N ILE A 291 -9.30 0.35 -15.61
CA ILE A 291 -9.05 -1.09 -15.72
C ILE A 291 -8.50 -1.45 -17.10
N SER A 292 -9.06 -0.91 -18.18
CA SER A 292 -8.53 -1.13 -19.53
C SER A 292 -7.12 -0.55 -19.73
N ALA A 293 -6.80 0.58 -19.07
CA ALA A 293 -5.46 1.16 -19.09
C ALA A 293 -4.41 0.26 -18.43
N LEU A 294 -4.80 -0.60 -17.48
CA LEU A 294 -3.92 -1.62 -16.92
C LEU A 294 -3.48 -2.64 -17.98
N GLY A 295 -4.21 -2.78 -19.09
CA GLY A 295 -3.79 -3.62 -20.22
C GLY A 295 -2.49 -3.17 -20.88
N CYS A 296 -2.09 -1.92 -20.63
CA CYS A 296 -0.84 -1.35 -21.12
C CYS A 296 0.32 -1.51 -20.11
N VAL A 297 0.07 -2.08 -18.92
CA VAL A 297 1.07 -2.30 -17.87
C VAL A 297 1.75 -3.65 -18.09
N GLU A 298 3.08 -3.66 -18.14
CA GLU A 298 3.86 -4.90 -18.35
C GLU A 298 4.05 -5.73 -17.07
N CYS A 299 3.90 -5.09 -15.91
CA CYS A 299 4.08 -5.71 -14.61
C CYS A 299 2.79 -6.42 -14.15
N GLU A 300 2.75 -7.76 -14.21
CA GLU A 300 1.58 -8.56 -13.82
C GLU A 300 1.13 -8.27 -12.38
N LYS A 301 2.05 -8.22 -11.43
CA LYS A 301 1.75 -7.87 -10.03
C LYS A 301 1.15 -6.47 -9.92
N CYS A 302 1.56 -5.54 -10.78
CA CYS A 302 1.02 -4.19 -10.83
C CYS A 302 -0.41 -4.17 -11.42
N ILE A 303 -0.68 -5.01 -12.43
CA ILE A 303 -2.04 -5.22 -12.96
C ILE A 303 -2.95 -5.76 -11.87
N LEU A 304 -2.56 -6.85 -11.19
CA LEU A 304 -3.31 -7.45 -10.08
C LEU A 304 -3.67 -6.41 -9.03
N HIS A 305 -2.66 -5.72 -8.51
CA HIS A 305 -2.82 -4.75 -7.43
C HIS A 305 -3.51 -3.46 -7.88
N GLY A 306 -3.38 -3.08 -9.15
CA GLY A 306 -4.09 -1.97 -9.77
C GLY A 306 -5.58 -2.28 -9.90
N THR A 307 -5.92 -3.47 -10.38
CA THR A 307 -7.31 -3.95 -10.53
C THR A 307 -8.01 -4.03 -9.20
N ILE A 308 -7.37 -4.61 -8.16
CA ILE A 308 -7.96 -4.67 -6.81
C ILE A 308 -8.27 -3.27 -6.28
N LYS A 309 -7.31 -2.34 -6.34
CA LYS A 309 -7.49 -0.98 -5.80
C LYS A 309 -8.54 -0.20 -6.57
N CYS A 310 -8.55 -0.34 -7.89
CA CYS A 310 -9.51 0.31 -8.77
C CYS A 310 -10.93 -0.22 -8.53
N ASN A 311 -11.14 -1.54 -8.50
CA ASN A 311 -12.46 -2.15 -8.23
C ASN A 311 -12.97 -1.82 -6.83
N THR A 312 -12.07 -1.79 -5.83
CA THR A 312 -12.43 -1.38 -4.46
C THR A 312 -12.99 0.04 -4.45
N LEU A 313 -12.33 0.96 -5.16
CA LEU A 313 -12.74 2.35 -5.22
C LEU A 313 -14.00 2.55 -6.08
N ASP A 314 -14.13 1.84 -7.21
CA ASP A 314 -15.34 1.84 -8.03
C ASP A 314 -16.56 1.40 -7.22
N LEU A 315 -16.44 0.30 -6.47
CA LEU A 315 -17.49 -0.18 -5.59
C LEU A 315 -17.82 0.82 -4.47
N ALA A 316 -16.80 1.43 -3.86
CA ALA A 316 -16.99 2.46 -2.85
C ALA A 316 -17.75 3.68 -3.41
N VAL A 317 -17.38 4.10 -4.63
CA VAL A 317 -18.02 5.21 -5.32
C VAL A 317 -19.48 4.90 -5.66
N LYS A 318 -19.78 3.70 -6.17
CA LYS A 318 -21.16 3.26 -6.45
C LYS A 318 -22.02 3.24 -5.20
N ALA A 319 -21.48 2.74 -4.08
CA ALA A 319 -22.18 2.73 -2.79
C ALA A 319 -22.50 4.14 -2.33
N LEU A 320 -21.52 5.04 -2.39
CA LEU A 320 -21.66 6.41 -1.94
C LEU A 320 -22.41 7.31 -2.92
N GLY A 321 -22.60 6.91 -4.17
CA GLY A 321 -23.44 7.60 -5.13
C GLY A 321 -24.92 7.21 -5.08
N GLY A 322 -25.30 6.31 -4.17
CA GLY A 322 -26.69 5.88 -4.00
C GLY A 322 -27.18 4.90 -5.06
N SER A 323 -26.29 4.08 -5.64
CA SER A 323 -26.72 3.01 -6.55
C SER A 323 -27.62 2.01 -5.81
N LYS A 324 -28.90 1.94 -6.21
CA LYS A 324 -29.95 1.27 -5.43
C LYS A 324 -29.86 -0.26 -5.42
N ASN A 325 -29.06 -0.88 -6.30
CA ASN A 325 -28.96 -2.33 -6.43
C ASN A 325 -27.52 -2.76 -6.76
N ILE A 326 -26.61 -2.60 -5.80
CA ILE A 326 -25.25 -3.11 -5.94
C ILE A 326 -25.29 -4.63 -5.79
N SER A 327 -25.37 -5.32 -6.92
CA SER A 327 -25.16 -6.76 -7.00
C SER A 327 -23.66 -7.02 -6.96
N LEU A 328 -23.21 -7.76 -5.94
CA LEU A 328 -21.82 -8.20 -5.85
C LEU A 328 -21.66 -9.49 -6.62
N ASP A 329 -20.79 -9.50 -7.62
CA ASP A 329 -20.27 -10.75 -8.14
C ASP A 329 -19.11 -11.26 -7.24
N PRO A 330 -18.70 -12.54 -7.37
CA PRO A 330 -17.62 -13.10 -6.55
C PRO A 330 -16.29 -12.34 -6.67
N ILE A 331 -16.00 -11.75 -7.83
CA ILE A 331 -14.75 -11.01 -8.06
C ILE A 331 -14.80 -9.68 -7.31
N TYR A 332 -15.88 -8.91 -7.38
CA TYR A 332 -16.06 -7.68 -6.60
C TYR A 332 -16.05 -7.96 -5.10
N PHE A 333 -16.67 -9.05 -4.64
CA PHE A 333 -16.63 -9.46 -3.23
C PHE A 333 -15.19 -9.66 -2.75
N VAL A 334 -14.42 -10.51 -3.43
CA VAL A 334 -13.05 -10.85 -3.01
C VAL A 334 -12.09 -9.67 -3.21
N THR A 335 -12.21 -8.93 -4.32
CA THR A 335 -11.35 -7.76 -4.58
C THR A 335 -11.61 -6.64 -3.58
N TYR A 336 -12.86 -6.39 -3.18
CA TYR A 336 -13.15 -5.40 -2.16
C TYR A 336 -12.54 -5.77 -0.81
N LEU A 337 -12.69 -7.03 -0.35
CA LEU A 337 -12.08 -7.50 0.89
C LEU A 337 -10.54 -7.38 0.86
N ASN A 338 -9.89 -7.79 -0.24
CA ASN A 338 -8.45 -7.59 -0.40
C ASN A 338 -8.08 -6.10 -0.44
N GLY A 339 -8.92 -5.26 -1.04
CA GLY A 339 -8.78 -3.81 -1.04
C GLY A 339 -8.82 -3.22 0.37
N LEU A 340 -9.79 -3.61 1.20
CA LEU A 340 -9.90 -3.20 2.59
C LEU A 340 -8.58 -3.44 3.34
N TYR A 341 -8.02 -4.65 3.20
CA TYR A 341 -6.74 -5.00 3.80
C TYR A 341 -5.56 -4.17 3.26
N ILE A 342 -5.45 -4.02 1.94
CA ILE A 342 -4.36 -3.27 1.30
C ILE A 342 -4.39 -1.80 1.73
N PHE A 343 -5.56 -1.16 1.72
CA PHE A 343 -5.66 0.23 2.12
C PHE A 343 -5.42 0.43 3.62
N SER A 344 -6.00 -0.40 4.50
CA SER A 344 -5.73 -0.28 5.94
C SER A 344 -4.26 -0.51 6.27
N THR A 345 -3.63 -1.51 5.65
CA THR A 345 -2.21 -1.79 5.81
C THR A 345 -1.35 -0.59 5.40
N SER A 346 -1.69 0.12 4.32
CA SER A 346 -0.94 1.31 3.94
C SER A 346 -1.01 2.44 4.97
N ILE A 347 -2.15 2.61 5.65
CA ILE A 347 -2.29 3.60 6.73
C ILE A 347 -1.43 3.20 7.92
N THR A 348 -1.52 1.95 8.39
CA THR A 348 -0.77 1.47 9.55
C THR A 348 0.74 1.38 9.28
N THR A 349 1.14 1.18 8.02
CA THR A 349 2.54 1.22 7.59
C THR A 349 3.18 2.60 7.81
N ILE A 350 2.42 3.71 7.77
CA ILE A 350 2.95 5.05 8.06
C ILE A 350 3.47 5.14 9.50
N ASP A 351 2.74 4.55 10.44
CA ASP A 351 3.18 4.46 11.84
C ASP A 351 4.37 3.53 12.00
N LEU A 352 4.44 2.46 11.22
CA LEU A 352 5.58 1.54 11.22
C LEU A 352 6.87 2.25 10.78
N PHE A 353 6.83 3.06 9.72
CA PHE A 353 7.97 3.90 9.32
C PHE A 353 8.33 4.93 10.39
N THR A 354 7.33 5.57 11.00
CA THR A 354 7.55 6.52 12.11
C THR A 354 8.28 5.84 13.26
N PHE A 355 7.81 4.67 13.67
CA PHE A 355 8.38 3.87 14.75
C PHE A 355 9.81 3.44 14.47
N ARG A 356 10.10 2.96 13.26
CA ARG A 356 11.45 2.58 12.83
C ARG A 356 12.44 3.75 12.94
N VAL A 357 12.05 4.94 12.49
CA VAL A 357 12.91 6.14 12.60
C VAL A 357 13.08 6.58 14.06
N ARG A 358 12.02 6.51 14.89
CA ARG A 358 12.12 6.83 16.32
C ARG A 358 13.06 5.88 17.07
N ILE A 359 12.97 4.56 16.83
CA ILE A 359 13.91 3.58 17.40
C ILE A 359 15.33 3.94 17.01
N PHE A 360 15.55 4.26 15.74
CA PHE A 360 16.87 4.63 15.28
C PHE A 360 17.40 5.84 16.04
N TRP A 361 16.61 6.90 16.19
CA TRP A 361 17.02 8.11 16.92
C TRP A 361 17.41 7.79 18.37
N VAL A 362 16.61 6.98 19.06
CA VAL A 362 16.91 6.54 20.43
C VAL A 362 18.21 5.75 20.48
N PHE A 363 18.42 4.84 19.53
CA PHE A 363 19.62 4.01 19.45
C PHE A 363 20.88 4.82 19.10
N SER A 364 20.75 5.79 18.19
CA SER A 364 21.81 6.73 17.81
C SER A 364 22.23 7.58 19.01
N LEU A 365 21.26 8.15 19.74
CA LEU A 365 21.53 8.91 20.97
C LEU A 365 22.23 8.06 22.04
N PHE A 366 21.79 6.81 22.21
CA PHE A 366 22.45 5.86 23.13
C PHE A 366 23.91 5.60 22.75
N ILE A 367 24.21 5.37 21.47
CA ILE A 367 25.60 5.19 20.99
C ILE A 367 26.43 6.45 21.22
N THR A 368 25.89 7.64 20.91
CA THR A 368 26.61 8.91 21.10
C THR A 368 26.97 9.14 22.57
N VAL A 369 26.07 8.80 23.49
CA VAL A 369 26.31 8.87 24.94
C VAL A 369 27.42 7.89 25.35
N ILE A 370 27.36 6.63 24.90
CA ILE A 370 28.43 5.64 25.17
C ILE A 370 29.78 6.14 24.64
N PHE A 371 29.82 6.61 23.40
CA PHE A 371 31.03 7.11 22.77
C PHE A 371 31.63 8.28 23.56
N PHE A 372 30.78 9.22 24.01
CA PHE A 372 31.20 10.34 24.84
C PHE A 372 31.81 9.91 26.18
N PHE A 373 31.22 8.92 26.86
CA PHE A 373 31.79 8.35 28.10
C PHE A 373 33.10 7.61 27.85
N CYS A 374 33.20 6.80 26.79
CA CYS A 374 34.44 6.12 26.40
C CYS A 374 35.55 7.12 26.05
N PHE A 375 35.20 8.20 25.35
CA PHE A 375 36.14 9.26 24.99
C PHE A 375 36.64 10.02 26.23
N LYS A 376 35.72 10.40 27.14
CA LYS A 376 36.09 10.99 28.44
C LYS A 376 37.01 10.09 29.26
N TYR A 377 36.71 8.80 29.34
CA TYR A 377 37.55 7.83 30.05
C TYR A 377 38.96 7.74 29.46
N LYS A 378 39.07 7.68 28.12
CA LYS A 378 40.37 7.68 27.44
C LYS A 378 41.16 8.97 27.70
N ILE A 379 40.53 10.14 27.64
CA ILE A 379 41.18 11.42 27.96
C ILE A 379 41.67 11.43 29.40
N ALA A 380 40.84 11.02 30.36
CA ALA A 380 41.23 10.97 31.76
C ALA A 380 42.42 10.03 32.01
N SER A 381 42.42 8.85 31.38
CA SER A 381 43.54 7.90 31.42
C SER A 381 44.82 8.50 30.85
N TYR A 382 44.74 9.17 29.69
CA TYR A 382 45.89 9.83 29.05
C TYR A 382 46.46 10.97 29.92
N LEU A 383 45.59 11.81 30.50
CA LEU A 383 46.01 12.89 31.40
C LEU A 383 46.67 12.35 32.68
N ASN A 384 46.17 11.24 33.23
CA ASN A 384 46.78 10.57 34.38
C ASN A 384 48.15 9.97 34.04
N GLN A 385 48.31 9.33 32.88
CA GLN A 385 49.61 8.86 32.41
C GLN A 385 50.61 10.03 32.28
N LYS A 386 50.20 11.15 31.64
CA LYS A 386 51.05 12.33 31.48
C LYS A 386 51.47 12.94 32.82
N LYS A 387 50.57 13.00 33.80
CA LYS A 387 50.90 13.42 35.17
C LYS A 387 51.95 12.51 35.81
N ASN A 388 51.78 11.19 35.72
CA ASN A 388 52.72 10.21 36.29
C ASN A 388 54.11 10.28 35.65
N PHE A 389 54.20 10.56 34.33
CA PHE A 389 55.49 10.80 33.67
C PHE A 389 56.16 12.10 34.15
N ALA A 390 55.38 13.16 34.39
CA ALA A 390 55.90 14.42 34.89
C ALA A 390 56.42 14.34 36.34
N THR A 391 55.77 13.56 37.21
CA THR A 391 56.27 13.29 38.58
C THR A 391 57.55 12.47 38.56
N LYS A 392 57.63 11.38 37.76
CA LYS A 392 58.87 10.58 37.64
C LYS A 392 60.07 11.38 37.14
N LYS A 393 59.86 12.38 36.28
CA LYS A 393 60.94 13.25 35.77
C LYS A 393 61.41 14.31 36.78
N LYS A 394 60.67 14.54 37.87
CA LYS A 394 61.11 15.44 38.96
C LYS A 394 61.89 14.71 40.06
N GLU A 395 61.81 13.39 40.10
CA GLU A 395 62.49 12.53 41.08
C GLU A 395 63.84 11.99 40.56
N GLN A 396 64.13 12.17 39.26
CA GLN A 396 65.45 12.00 38.63
C GLN A 396 66.08 13.38 38.45
#